data_AF-A0AAP0X360-F1
#
_entry.id   AF-A0AAP0X360-F1
#
_cell.length_a   1.000
_cell.length_b   1.000
_cell.length_c   1.000
_cell.angle_alpha   90.00
_cell.angle_beta   90.00
_cell.angle_gamma   90.00
#
_symmetry.space_group_name_H-M   'P 1'
#
loop_
_entity.id
_entity.type
_entity.pdbx_description
1 polymer ?
#
loop_
_entity_poly.entity_id
_entity_poly.type
_entity_poly.pdbx_seq_one_letter_code
_entity_poly.pdbx_strand_id
1 'polypeptide(L)'
;MASSGNVKGFFSADVAQPAALISHGSPDFKDGYDEHEDVLRQFDMNMAYGPCVGMSRLVRWECAHSLGLDPPKDVEGLLRSGKVHLDCALVGWLHLA
;
A
#
# COMPACT_ATOMS: atom_id res chain seq x y z
N MET A 1 1.73 19.01 52.56
CA MET A 1 2.23 17.91 51.70
C MET A 1 1.05 17.01 51.38
N ALA A 2 0.58 17.08 50.14
CA ALA A 2 -0.38 16.13 49.61
C ALA A 2 0.28 14.75 49.48
N SER A 3 -0.46 13.67 49.72
CA SER A 3 -0.92 12.81 48.63
C SER A 3 -1.54 11.54 49.18
N SER A 4 -2.80 11.36 48.81
CA SER A 4 -3.66 10.22 49.03
C SER A 4 -2.99 8.88 48.72
N GLY A 5 -3.16 7.92 49.62
CA GLY A 5 -2.97 6.50 49.35
C GLY A 5 -4.02 6.03 48.35
N ASN A 6 -3.58 5.62 47.16
CA ASN A 6 -4.45 5.13 46.10
C ASN A 6 -4.81 3.66 46.36
N VAL A 7 -6.07 3.42 46.73
CA VAL A 7 -6.67 2.08 46.70
C VAL A 7 -6.81 1.65 45.24
N LYS A 8 -5.94 0.76 44.76
CA LYS A 8 -6.20 0.04 43.50
C LYS A 8 -7.32 -0.97 43.75
N GLY A 9 -8.55 -0.47 43.75
CA GLY A 9 -9.75 -1.28 43.64
C GLY A 9 -9.68 -2.08 42.35
N PHE A 10 -9.77 -3.40 42.51
CA PHE A 10 -9.89 -4.40 41.48
C PHE A 10 -11.16 -4.12 40.66
N PHE A 11 -11.02 -3.58 39.46
CA PHE A 11 -12.12 -3.55 38.50
C PHE A 11 -12.30 -4.98 37.96
N SER A 12 -13.00 -5.80 38.73
CA SER A 12 -13.66 -7.00 38.21
C SER A 12 -14.82 -6.52 37.35
N ALA A 13 -14.55 -6.35 36.05
CA ALA A 13 -15.61 -6.38 35.05
C ALA A 13 -15.69 -7.81 34.55
N ASP A 14 -16.48 -8.63 35.26
CA ASP A 14 -17.05 -9.86 34.72
C ASP A 14 -17.96 -9.46 33.55
N VAL A 15 -17.34 -9.35 32.38
CA VAL A 15 -18.02 -9.33 31.10
C VAL A 15 -17.60 -10.62 30.44
N ALA A 16 -18.50 -11.60 30.47
CA ALA A 16 -18.45 -12.76 29.58
C ALA A 16 -18.48 -12.25 28.13
N GLN A 17 -17.31 -11.91 27.58
CA GLN A 17 -17.14 -11.75 26.15
C GLN A 17 -17.33 -13.13 25.53
N PRO A 18 -18.26 -13.31 24.57
CA PRO A 18 -18.38 -14.58 23.87
C PRO A 18 -17.02 -14.91 23.23
N ALA A 19 -16.46 -16.08 23.55
CA ALA A 19 -15.16 -16.56 23.07
C ALA A 19 -15.04 -16.68 21.53
N ALA A 20 -16.07 -16.28 20.78
CA ALA A 20 -16.12 -16.31 19.32
C ALA A 20 -15.33 -15.17 18.63
N LEU A 21 -14.84 -14.17 19.36
CA LEU A 21 -14.16 -13.00 18.77
C LEU A 21 -12.71 -12.84 19.22
N ILE A 22 -12.00 -13.93 19.52
CA ILE A 22 -10.54 -13.87 19.62
C ILE A 22 -9.92 -14.42 18.35
N SER A 23 -9.94 -13.57 17.32
CA SER A 23 -9.13 -13.72 16.13
C SER A 23 -7.67 -13.41 16.47
N HIS A 24 -7.02 -14.34 17.17
CA HIS A 24 -5.57 -14.31 17.40
C HIS A 24 -4.85 -14.78 16.14
N GLY A 25 -4.76 -13.87 15.19
CA GLY A 25 -3.98 -14.08 13.99
C GLY A 25 -3.75 -12.74 13.37
N SER A 26 -2.92 -11.91 14.00
CA SER A 26 -2.21 -10.86 13.27
C SER A 26 -1.05 -11.60 12.60
N PRO A 27 -1.12 -11.94 11.31
CA PRO A 27 0.05 -12.47 10.64
C PRO A 27 0.93 -11.24 10.45
N ASP A 28 1.94 -11.09 11.31
CA ASP A 28 2.99 -10.09 11.11
C ASP A 28 3.87 -10.55 9.94
N PHE A 29 3.31 -10.51 8.72
CA PHE A 29 4.10 -10.55 7.49
C PHE A 29 4.52 -9.12 7.19
N LYS A 30 5.46 -8.60 7.98
CA LYS A 30 6.35 -7.52 7.54
C LYS A 30 7.35 -8.09 6.54
N ASP A 31 6.79 -8.59 5.44
CA ASP A 31 7.50 -8.90 4.22
C ASP A 31 8.03 -7.55 3.68
N GLY A 32 9.31 -7.45 3.33
CA GLY A 32 9.88 -6.25 2.71
C GLY A 32 9.17 -5.79 1.42
N TYR A 33 8.22 -6.58 0.90
CA TYR A 33 7.22 -6.12 -0.05
C TYR A 33 6.36 -4.94 0.45
N ASP A 34 6.10 -4.79 1.75
CA ASP A 34 5.20 -3.74 2.29
C ASP A 34 5.71 -2.33 1.94
N GLU A 35 7.00 -2.07 2.16
CA GLU A 35 7.60 -0.75 1.93
C GLU A 35 7.72 -0.41 0.43
N HIS A 36 8.11 -1.38 -0.40
CA HIS A 36 8.18 -1.18 -1.85
C HIS A 36 6.80 -1.01 -2.48
N GLU A 37 5.83 -1.79 -2.02
CA GLU A 37 4.44 -1.68 -2.49
C GLU A 37 3.81 -0.36 -2.04
N ASP A 38 4.15 0.16 -0.86
CA ASP A 38 3.72 1.51 -0.44
C ASP A 38 4.20 2.60 -1.39
N VAL A 39 5.47 2.56 -1.82
CA VAL A 39 6.02 3.49 -2.81
C VAL A 39 5.26 3.38 -4.14
N LEU A 40 5.00 2.16 -4.60
CA LEU A 40 4.27 1.93 -5.85
C LEU A 40 2.79 2.37 -5.76
N ARG A 41 2.13 2.16 -4.62
CA ARG A 41 0.77 2.65 -4.35
C ARG A 41 0.73 4.18 -4.31
N GLN A 42 1.74 4.81 -3.74
CA GLN A 42 1.82 6.27 -3.73
C GLN A 42 2.03 6.85 -5.13
N PHE A 43 2.85 6.17 -5.96
CA PHE A 43 2.93 6.46 -7.40
C PHE A 43 1.56 6.29 -8.08
N ASP A 44 0.81 5.23 -7.74
CA ASP A 44 -0.50 4.99 -8.33
C ASP A 44 -1.49 6.14 -8.10
N MET A 45 -1.46 6.73 -6.91
CA MET A 45 -2.33 7.85 -6.52
C MET A 45 -1.96 9.19 -7.18
N ASN A 46 -0.78 9.31 -7.79
CA ASN A 46 -0.37 10.55 -8.43
C ASN A 46 -0.94 10.66 -9.85
N MET A 47 -2.07 11.36 -9.99
CA MET A 47 -2.74 11.58 -11.27
C MET A 47 -1.94 12.41 -12.29
N ALA A 48 -0.84 13.08 -11.88
CA ALA A 48 0.02 13.81 -12.82
C ALA A 48 0.62 12.88 -13.89
N TYR A 49 0.87 11.61 -13.56
CA TYR A 49 1.48 10.62 -14.46
C TYR A 49 0.46 9.87 -15.35
N GLY A 50 -0.74 10.43 -15.51
CA GLY A 50 -1.81 9.83 -16.31
C GLY A 50 -2.66 8.80 -15.56
N PRO A 51 -3.64 8.17 -16.21
CA PRO A 51 -4.53 7.20 -15.58
C PRO A 51 -3.78 5.94 -15.12
N CYS A 52 -4.14 5.42 -13.94
CA CYS A 52 -3.60 4.16 -13.40
C CYS A 52 -4.34 2.91 -13.86
N VAL A 53 -5.45 3.07 -14.58
CA VAL A 53 -6.36 1.98 -14.93
C VAL A 53 -6.09 1.49 -16.35
N GLY A 54 -6.09 0.17 -16.55
CA GLY A 54 -6.00 -0.46 -17.87
C GLY A 54 -4.59 -0.61 -18.45
N MET A 55 -3.55 -0.29 -17.67
CA MET A 55 -2.15 -0.51 -18.03
C MET A 55 -1.33 -0.94 -16.81
N SER A 56 -0.19 -1.59 -17.04
CA SER A 56 0.74 -1.90 -15.95
C SER A 56 1.41 -0.62 -15.41
N ARG A 57 1.84 -0.66 -14.14
CA ARG A 57 2.59 0.44 -13.52
C ARG A 57 3.84 0.84 -14.32
N LEU A 58 4.51 -0.12 -14.96
CA LEU A 58 5.69 0.14 -15.79
C LEU A 58 5.33 0.91 -17.07
N VAL A 59 4.26 0.51 -17.76
CA VAL A 59 3.79 1.24 -18.96
C VAL A 59 3.43 2.68 -18.59
N ARG A 60 2.72 2.87 -17.46
CA ARG A 60 2.38 4.21 -16.98
C ARG A 60 3.63 5.06 -16.70
N TRP A 61 4.64 4.48 -16.06
CA TRP A 61 5.91 5.15 -15.79
C TRP A 61 6.61 5.56 -17.09
N GLU A 62 6.68 4.67 -18.08
CA GLU A 62 7.31 4.94 -19.39
C GLU A 62 6.57 6.03 -20.18
N CYS A 63 5.23 6.06 -20.14
CA CYS A 63 4.44 7.13 -20.72
C CYS A 63 4.73 8.48 -20.03
N ALA A 64 4.73 8.52 -18.69
CA ALA A 64 5.03 9.74 -17.94
C ALA A 64 6.43 10.27 -18.23
N HIS A 65 7.42 9.38 -18.32
CA HIS A 65 8.78 9.74 -18.69
C HIS A 65 8.87 10.29 -20.13
N SER A 66 8.19 9.63 -21.08
CA SER A 66 8.14 10.06 -22.48
C SER A 66 7.45 11.42 -22.66
N LEU A 67 6.50 11.76 -21.78
CA LEU A 67 5.84 13.07 -21.71
C LEU A 67 6.67 14.14 -20.99
N GLY A 68 7.85 13.80 -20.46
CA GLY A 68 8.70 14.74 -19.71
C GLY A 68 8.12 15.16 -18.37
N LEU A 69 7.30 14.30 -17.74
CA LEU A 69 6.70 14.58 -16.43
C LEU A 69 7.61 14.21 -15.25
N ASP A 70 8.83 13.76 -15.53
CA ASP A 70 9.86 13.38 -14.55
C ASP A 70 9.35 12.45 -13.44
N PRO A 71 8.82 11.25 -13.77
CA PRO A 71 8.43 10.29 -12.74
C PRO A 71 9.65 9.81 -11.92
N PRO A 72 9.47 9.39 -10.65
CA PRO A 72 10.59 9.03 -9.77
C PRO A 72 11.36 7.81 -10.30
N LYS A 73 12.70 7.87 -10.29
CA LYS A 73 13.56 6.77 -10.75
C LYS A 73 13.52 5.54 -9.86
N ASP A 74 13.32 5.73 -8.55
CA ASP A 74 13.23 4.60 -7.62
C ASP A 74 12.04 3.71 -7.96
N VAL A 75 10.92 4.30 -8.42
CA VAL A 75 9.75 3.56 -8.92
C VAL A 75 10.11 2.71 -10.12
N GLU A 76 10.91 3.22 -11.07
CA GLU A 76 11.41 2.43 -12.21
C GLU A 76 12.21 1.22 -11.73
N GLY A 77 13.13 1.43 -10.80
CA GLY A 77 13.95 0.39 -10.21
C GLY A 77 13.10 -0.71 -9.55
N LEU A 78 12.08 -0.33 -8.78
CA LEU A 78 11.15 -1.27 -8.14
C LEU A 78 10.33 -2.05 -9.17
N LEU A 79 9.83 -1.39 -10.22
CA LEU A 79 9.04 -2.01 -11.28
C LEU A 79 9.84 -2.99 -12.13
N ARG A 80 11.14 -2.74 -12.31
CA ARG A 80 12.04 -3.64 -13.04
C ARG A 80 12.62 -4.76 -12.16
N SER A 81 12.69 -4.53 -10.84
CA SER A 81 13.23 -5.49 -9.86
C SER A 81 12.19 -6.53 -9.41
N GLY A 82 10.91 -6.14 -9.32
CA GLY A 82 9.83 -7.03 -8.89
C GLY A 82 9.43 -8.04 -9.97
N LYS A 83 9.07 -9.26 -9.56
CA LYS A 83 8.20 -10.17 -10.34
C LYS A 83 6.84 -9.47 -10.49
N VAL A 84 6.74 -8.51 -11.40
CA VAL A 84 5.53 -7.71 -11.57
C VAL A 84 4.40 -8.63 -12.00
N HIS A 85 3.44 -8.80 -11.08
CA HIS A 85 2.20 -9.52 -11.34
C HIS A 85 1.53 -8.82 -12.52
N LEU A 86 1.45 -9.53 -13.63
CA LEU A 86 1.12 -9.02 -14.96
C LEU A 86 -0.40 -8.75 -15.05
N ASP A 87 -0.92 -7.86 -14.23
CA ASP A 87 -2.33 -7.48 -14.34
C ASP A 87 -2.46 -6.17 -15.09
N CYS A 88 -3.37 -6.22 -16.07
CA CYS A 88 -3.81 -5.14 -16.95
C CYS A 88 -2.88 -4.85 -18.14
N ALA A 89 -2.64 -5.88 -18.96
CA ALA A 89 -2.38 -5.69 -20.39
C ALA A 89 -3.72 -5.47 -21.11
N LEU A 90 -4.14 -4.22 -21.27
CA LEU A 90 -5.02 -3.82 -22.37
C LEU A 90 -4.36 -2.69 -23.15
N VAL A 91 -3.40 -3.07 -23.98
CA VAL A 91 -2.93 -2.27 -25.11
C VAL A 91 -4.13 -2.03 -26.04
N GLY A 92 -4.60 -0.78 -26.09
CA GLY A 92 -5.82 -0.47 -26.84
C GLY A 92 -5.93 0.92 -27.43
N TRP A 93 -4.91 1.81 -27.39
CA TRP A 93 -5.03 3.16 -27.96
C TRP A 93 -3.69 3.76 -28.42
N LEU A 94 -3.02 3.19 -29.43
CA LEU A 94 -2.04 3.95 -30.24
C LEU A 94 -2.01 3.51 -31.72
N HIS A 95 -3.17 3.21 -32.29
CA HIS A 95 -3.32 3.06 -33.72
C HIS A 95 -4.67 3.66 -34.17
N LEU A 96 -4.85 4.97 -34.01
CA LEU A 96 -5.70 5.75 -34.90
C LEU A 96 -5.39 7.26 -34.81
N ALA A 97 -5.15 7.82 -36.00
CA ALA A 97 -4.93 9.22 -36.39
C ALA A 97 -3.51 9.78 -36.21
#